data_AF-A0A314Z9Z9-F1
#
_entry.id   AF-A0A314Z9Z9-F1
#
_cell.length_a   1.000
_cell.length_b   1.000
_cell.length_c   1.000
_cell.angle_alpha   90.00
_cell.angle_beta   90.00
_cell.angle_gamma   90.00
#
_symmetry.space_group_name_H-M   'P 1'
#
loop_
_entity.id
_entity.type
_entity.pdbx_description
1 polymer ?
#
loop_
_entity_poly.entity_id
_entity_poly.type
_entity_poly.pdbx_seq_one_letter_code
_entity_poly.pdbx_strand_id
1 'polypeptide(L)'
;MLAERRCKISYKAPLVIDPNRSNITDLLVKVALTESRIIVLHAYAGWGPQVFTVAKYLGMMGTGYVWIATHWLTTEIDTNFPLPSSMMDDMQGVLTFRMYTPETELKRKFVSRWSNLTSGQKGKIGLNACGLYAYDTVWLLAHAINAFFDQGGNISFSNDSRLTQLRRGDLNLDAMSIFNGGNLLLRNILQVNMTGITGPFKFTPDRNLIHPAFEIINVIGTGIRKIGYWSNYSGLSVVPPEYTKPPNHSSSSQSLYSVIWPGQTTQKPRGWVFPNNGRHLRIGVPKRVSFREFVSYTEGNDMFTGYCIDVFTAALNVLPYAVPYKLIPFGDGVKNPRETELVHEIQTGEFDGAIGDIAIITNRTRMADFTQPFIESGLVVVAPVRTTLNSNPWAFLRPFSPMMWGVTAAFFLIVGTVVWILEHRLNDDFRGPPKNTMVTILWFSFSTWFFAHRENTVSTLGRLVLIIWLFVVLIINSSYTASLTSILTVQQLSSSIKGLDTLLASNDPIGYQQGSFARSYLTDELNVDESRLVPLIMPDDYAKALKDGPHRGGVAAVIDEGAYIELFLSSRCDFSIVGQDSPKPVGDL
;
A
#
# COMPACT_ATOMS: atom_id res chain seq x y z
N MET A 1 5.44 22.55 7.38
CA MET A 1 4.76 22.92 6.12
C MET A 1 5.04 22.03 4.89
N LEU A 2 6.28 21.78 4.41
CA LEU A 2 6.50 20.78 3.33
C LEU A 2 6.75 19.36 3.87
N ALA A 3 7.55 19.25 4.94
CA ALA A 3 7.85 17.99 5.61
C ALA A 3 6.59 17.31 6.20
N GLU A 4 5.65 18.11 6.74
CA GLU A 4 4.33 17.64 7.20
C GLU A 4 3.51 16.98 6.08
N ARG A 5 3.72 17.36 4.82
CA ARG A 5 3.08 16.75 3.64
C ARG A 5 3.96 15.70 2.96
N ARG A 6 5.04 15.26 3.63
CA ARG A 6 6.05 14.33 3.09
C ARG A 6 6.68 14.79 1.76
N CYS A 7 6.65 16.09 1.48
CA CYS A 7 7.31 16.67 0.31
C CYS A 7 8.78 17.00 0.63
N LYS A 8 9.69 16.69 -0.29
CA LYS A 8 11.12 17.01 -0.19
C LYS A 8 11.56 17.87 -1.37
N ILE A 9 12.41 18.85 -1.10
CA ILE A 9 13.11 19.59 -2.16
C ILE A 9 14.28 18.72 -2.62
N SER A 10 14.21 18.20 -3.84
CA SER A 10 15.24 17.30 -4.38
C SER A 10 16.54 18.03 -4.72
N TYR A 11 16.46 19.24 -5.25
CA TYR A 11 17.61 20.01 -5.71
C TYR A 11 17.33 21.51 -5.62
N LYS A 12 18.35 22.30 -5.25
CA LYS A 12 18.31 23.77 -5.28
C LYS A 12 19.37 24.25 -6.26
N ALA A 13 18.95 24.99 -7.27
CA ALA A 13 19.77 25.41 -8.39
C ALA A 13 19.91 26.95 -8.39
N PRO A 14 20.91 27.52 -7.70
CA PRO A 14 21.11 28.97 -7.72
C PRO A 14 21.60 29.42 -9.10
N LEU A 15 21.10 30.57 -9.56
CA LEU A 15 21.60 31.28 -10.74
C LEU A 15 22.45 32.47 -10.29
N VAL A 16 23.47 32.80 -11.07
CA VAL A 16 24.26 34.03 -10.90
C VAL A 16 23.39 35.26 -11.18
N ILE A 17 23.80 36.43 -10.67
CA ILE A 17 23.16 37.71 -11.01
C ILE A 17 23.42 37.98 -12.50
N ASP A 18 22.36 38.25 -13.26
CA ASP A 18 22.35 38.42 -14.72
C ASP A 18 23.03 37.26 -15.49
N PRO A 19 22.43 36.06 -15.45
CA PRO A 19 23.01 34.89 -16.08
C PRO A 19 22.95 35.02 -17.61
N ASN A 20 24.03 34.62 -18.27
CA ASN A 20 24.02 34.46 -19.72
C ASN A 20 23.42 33.09 -20.11
N ARG A 21 23.16 32.89 -21.41
CA ARG A 21 22.57 31.65 -21.93
C ARG A 21 23.37 30.40 -21.57
N SER A 22 24.71 30.44 -21.56
CA SER A 22 25.53 29.27 -21.22
C SER A 22 25.39 28.90 -19.74
N ASN A 23 25.41 29.88 -18.83
CA ASN A 23 25.19 29.65 -17.40
C ASN A 23 23.82 29.00 -17.13
N ILE A 24 22.77 29.45 -17.82
CA ILE A 24 21.43 28.85 -17.73
C ILE A 24 21.45 27.42 -18.26
N THR A 25 22.09 27.19 -19.41
CA THR A 25 22.16 25.86 -20.05
C THR A 25 22.85 24.85 -19.14
N ASP A 26 24.02 25.18 -18.61
CA ASP A 26 24.79 24.29 -17.72
C ASP A 26 24.00 23.91 -16.47
N LEU A 27 23.23 24.87 -15.92
CA LEU A 27 22.38 24.63 -14.76
C LEU A 27 21.19 23.74 -15.12
N LEU A 28 20.49 24.03 -16.22
CA LEU A 28 19.31 23.26 -16.62
C LEU A 28 19.67 21.84 -17.06
N VAL A 29 20.84 21.60 -17.64
CA VAL A 29 21.34 20.24 -17.90
C VAL A 29 21.46 19.45 -16.60
N LYS A 30 22.03 20.05 -15.54
CA LYS A 30 22.09 19.40 -14.22
C LYS A 30 20.70 19.11 -13.67
N VAL A 31 19.76 20.04 -13.80
CA VAL A 31 18.37 19.86 -13.37
C VAL A 31 17.67 18.74 -14.16
N ALA A 32 17.87 18.67 -15.48
CA ALA A 32 17.29 17.65 -16.34
C ALA A 32 17.76 16.23 -15.98
N LEU A 33 18.99 16.08 -15.49
CA LEU A 33 19.55 14.82 -15.02
C LEU A 33 18.97 14.35 -13.67
N THR A 34 18.28 15.22 -12.93
CA THR A 34 17.62 14.84 -11.67
C THR A 34 16.30 14.11 -11.93
N GLU A 35 15.77 13.43 -10.91
CA GLU A 35 14.49 12.70 -10.99
C GLU A 35 13.28 13.63 -11.02
N SER A 36 13.38 14.79 -10.38
CA SER A 36 12.25 15.71 -10.25
C SER A 36 11.94 16.37 -11.59
N ARG A 37 10.65 16.48 -11.90
CA ARG A 37 10.12 17.17 -13.08
C ARG A 37 9.22 18.35 -12.70
N ILE A 38 9.09 18.62 -11.40
CA ILE A 38 8.42 19.82 -10.88
C ILE A 38 9.48 20.87 -10.60
N ILE A 39 9.45 21.95 -11.36
CA ILE A 39 10.45 23.01 -11.31
C ILE A 39 9.76 24.31 -10.89
N VAL A 40 10.23 24.86 -9.76
CA VAL A 40 9.79 26.18 -9.27
C VAL A 40 10.84 27.21 -9.67
N LEU A 41 10.46 28.13 -10.55
CA LEU A 41 11.34 29.17 -11.07
C LEU A 41 11.08 30.52 -10.39
N HIS A 42 12.00 30.91 -9.52
CA HIS A 42 12.09 32.27 -9.00
C HIS A 42 13.22 33.01 -9.72
N ALA A 43 12.87 34.05 -10.46
CA ALA A 43 13.78 34.78 -11.33
C ALA A 43 13.40 36.27 -11.39
N TYR A 44 14.25 37.07 -12.02
CA TYR A 44 13.95 38.45 -12.36
C TYR A 44 13.27 38.54 -13.73
N ALA A 45 12.37 39.52 -13.91
CA ALA A 45 11.58 39.68 -15.13
C ALA A 45 12.44 39.85 -16.40
N GLY A 46 13.60 40.51 -16.28
CA GLY A 46 14.48 40.78 -17.43
C GLY A 46 15.13 39.54 -18.06
N TRP A 47 15.51 38.53 -17.28
CA TRP A 47 16.20 37.33 -17.80
C TRP A 47 15.43 36.02 -17.58
N GLY A 48 14.42 36.00 -16.71
CA GLY A 48 13.59 34.84 -16.44
C GLY A 48 13.02 34.16 -17.69
N PRO A 49 12.55 34.91 -18.72
CA PRO A 49 12.07 34.31 -19.96
C PRO A 49 13.12 33.50 -20.72
N GLN A 50 14.40 33.88 -20.65
CA GLN A 50 15.48 33.14 -21.31
C GLN A 50 15.62 31.72 -20.74
N VAL A 51 15.25 31.50 -19.48
CA VAL A 51 15.24 30.16 -18.86
C VAL A 51 14.28 29.24 -19.58
N PHE A 52 13.10 29.73 -19.99
CA PHE A 52 12.12 28.94 -20.72
C PHE A 52 12.56 28.64 -22.15
N THR A 53 13.20 29.60 -22.83
CA THR A 53 13.82 29.36 -24.14
C THR A 53 14.86 28.24 -24.08
N VAL A 54 15.74 28.25 -23.07
CA VAL A 54 16.74 27.18 -22.88
C VAL A 54 16.07 25.87 -22.46
N ALA A 55 15.07 25.91 -21.57
CA ALA A 55 14.32 24.73 -21.14
C ALA A 55 13.67 24.02 -22.33
N LYS A 56 13.05 24.78 -23.24
CA LYS A 56 12.46 24.21 -24.46
C LYS A 56 13.50 23.62 -25.39
N TYR A 57 14.63 24.31 -25.59
CA TYR A 57 15.77 23.78 -26.35
C TYR A 57 16.27 22.43 -25.80
N LEU A 58 16.28 22.27 -24.47
CA LEU A 58 16.64 21.02 -23.79
C LEU A 58 15.50 20.00 -23.69
N GLY A 59 14.34 20.25 -24.30
CA GLY A 59 13.17 19.36 -24.24
C GLY A 59 12.43 19.35 -22.90
N MET A 60 12.77 20.24 -21.97
CA MET A 60 12.17 20.34 -20.63
C MET A 60 10.80 21.03 -20.62
N MET A 61 10.28 21.44 -21.78
CA MET A 61 8.91 21.94 -21.99
C MET A 61 7.99 20.88 -22.62
N GLY A 62 8.41 19.61 -22.61
CA GLY A 62 7.64 18.47 -23.09
C GLY A 62 6.69 17.87 -22.05
N THR A 63 6.00 16.80 -22.43
CA THR A 63 5.09 16.06 -21.54
C THR A 63 5.84 15.51 -20.32
N GLY A 64 5.20 15.57 -19.15
CA GLY A 64 5.79 15.09 -17.88
C GLY A 64 6.46 16.17 -17.03
N TYR A 65 6.81 17.32 -17.61
CA TYR A 65 7.35 18.47 -16.88
C TYR A 65 6.25 19.36 -16.30
N VAL A 66 6.56 19.99 -15.17
CA VAL A 66 5.72 21.00 -14.51
C VAL A 66 6.60 22.20 -14.19
N TRP A 67 6.21 23.37 -14.69
CA TRP A 67 6.89 24.63 -14.42
C TRP A 67 5.98 25.57 -13.64
N ILE A 68 6.48 26.08 -12.53
CA ILE A 68 5.79 27.07 -11.69
C ILE A 68 6.70 28.29 -11.57
N ALA A 69 6.36 29.38 -12.26
CA ALA A 69 7.03 30.65 -12.10
C ALA A 69 6.39 31.46 -10.98
N THR A 70 7.21 32.10 -10.14
CA THR A 70 6.69 33.10 -9.18
C THR A 70 6.13 34.34 -9.91
N HIS A 71 5.60 35.31 -9.15
CA HIS A 71 4.83 36.46 -9.68
C HIS A 71 5.59 37.39 -10.66
N TRP A 72 6.90 37.26 -10.81
CA TRP A 72 7.66 38.04 -11.80
C TRP A 72 7.12 37.82 -13.23
N LEU A 73 6.66 36.60 -13.55
CA LEU A 73 6.21 36.28 -14.90
C LEU A 73 4.91 37.01 -15.25
N THR A 74 3.96 37.10 -14.32
CA THR A 74 2.72 37.87 -14.55
C THR A 74 3.00 39.36 -14.61
N THR A 75 4.01 39.84 -13.88
CA THR A 75 4.45 41.23 -13.94
C THR A 75 4.99 41.58 -15.33
N GLU A 76 5.81 40.71 -15.91
CA GLU A 76 6.33 40.84 -17.28
C GLU A 76 5.21 40.77 -18.33
N ILE A 77 4.31 39.77 -18.20
CA ILE A 77 3.17 39.60 -19.10
C ILE A 77 2.26 40.84 -19.06
N ASP A 78 1.90 41.34 -17.87
CA ASP A 78 0.95 42.44 -17.71
C ASP A 78 1.53 43.79 -18.13
N THR A 79 2.85 43.99 -17.98
CA THR A 79 3.53 45.23 -18.37
C THR A 79 3.77 45.31 -19.88
N ASN A 80 4.14 44.20 -20.52
CA ASN A 80 4.58 44.17 -21.92
C ASN A 80 3.55 43.50 -22.87
N PHE A 81 2.30 43.33 -22.44
CA PHE A 81 1.28 42.68 -23.26
C PHE A 81 0.94 43.47 -24.55
N PRO A 82 0.82 42.81 -25.72
CA PRO A 82 1.08 41.39 -25.98
C PRO A 82 2.57 41.08 -26.10
N LEU A 83 3.00 39.98 -25.47
CA LEU A 83 4.37 39.48 -25.63
C LEU A 83 4.60 38.87 -27.03
N PRO A 84 5.85 38.82 -27.52
CA PRO A 84 6.19 38.14 -28.77
C PRO A 84 5.71 36.69 -28.79
N SER A 85 5.21 36.22 -29.94
CA SER A 85 4.69 34.85 -30.08
C SER A 85 5.72 33.78 -29.76
N SER A 86 6.99 33.99 -30.11
CA SER A 86 8.09 33.08 -29.77
C SER A 86 8.27 32.91 -28.27
N MET A 87 8.17 34.01 -27.52
CA MET A 87 8.30 34.02 -26.07
C MET A 87 7.13 33.28 -25.41
N MET A 88 5.90 33.51 -25.90
CA MET A 88 4.72 32.79 -25.42
C MET A 88 4.79 31.29 -25.74
N ASP A 89 5.30 30.93 -26.92
CA ASP A 89 5.50 29.53 -27.33
C ASP A 89 6.57 28.81 -26.48
N ASP A 90 7.52 29.56 -25.90
CA ASP A 90 8.51 28.99 -24.98
C ASP A 90 7.95 28.70 -23.59
N MET A 91 6.82 29.32 -23.23
CA MET A 91 6.22 29.27 -21.88
C MET A 91 4.90 28.49 -21.83
N GLN A 92 4.59 27.67 -22.83
CA GLN A 92 3.35 26.91 -22.89
C GLN A 92 3.20 25.96 -21.70
N GLY A 93 2.07 26.07 -20.99
CA GLY A 93 1.74 25.23 -19.83
C GLY A 93 2.44 25.63 -18.53
N VAL A 94 3.12 26.77 -18.49
CA VAL A 94 3.71 27.32 -17.26
C VAL A 94 2.62 27.88 -16.34
N LEU A 95 2.68 27.48 -15.08
CA LEU A 95 1.85 28.06 -14.03
C LEU A 95 2.53 29.28 -13.41
N THR A 96 1.77 30.30 -13.08
CA THR A 96 2.26 31.48 -12.36
C THR A 96 1.17 32.12 -11.51
N PHE A 97 1.55 33.11 -10.72
CA PHE A 97 0.68 33.77 -9.76
C PHE A 97 0.59 35.25 -10.06
N ARG A 98 -0.60 35.82 -9.96
CA ARG A 98 -0.82 37.28 -9.99
C ARG A 98 -1.44 37.70 -8.68
N MET A 99 -1.00 38.81 -8.09
CA MET A 99 -1.68 39.34 -6.90
C MET A 99 -3.12 39.73 -7.26
N TYR A 100 -4.09 39.21 -6.50
CA TYR A 100 -5.49 39.45 -6.78
C TYR A 100 -5.90 40.86 -6.37
N THR A 101 -6.55 41.57 -7.28
CA THR A 101 -7.16 42.88 -7.04
C THR A 101 -8.61 42.83 -7.54
N PRO A 102 -9.62 43.11 -6.71
CA PRO A 102 -11.03 43.01 -7.10
C PRO A 102 -11.36 43.90 -8.32
N GLU A 103 -12.24 43.42 -9.18
CA GLU A 103 -12.73 44.18 -10.33
C GLU A 103 -13.79 45.20 -9.91
N THR A 104 -13.33 46.36 -9.44
CA THR A 104 -14.18 47.49 -9.03
C THR A 104 -14.36 48.52 -10.15
N GLU A 105 -15.41 49.35 -10.04
CA GLU A 105 -15.60 50.47 -10.96
C GLU A 105 -14.44 51.48 -10.88
N LEU A 106 -13.88 51.70 -9.68
CA LEU A 106 -12.71 52.55 -9.46
C LEU A 106 -11.50 52.04 -10.26
N LYS A 107 -11.22 50.73 -10.19
CA LYS A 107 -10.15 50.08 -10.97
C LYS A 107 -10.40 50.24 -12.46
N ARG A 108 -11.63 49.99 -12.94
CA ARG A 108 -11.97 50.10 -14.36
C ARG A 108 -11.80 51.54 -14.90
N LYS A 109 -12.22 52.55 -14.14
CA LYS A 109 -12.00 53.96 -14.46
C LYS A 109 -10.51 54.32 -14.50
N PHE A 110 -9.73 53.84 -13.52
CA PHE A 110 -8.29 54.05 -13.49
C PHE A 110 -7.58 53.42 -14.70
N VAL A 111 -7.86 52.15 -15.00
CA VAL A 111 -7.28 51.43 -16.15
C VAL A 111 -7.63 52.12 -17.47
N SER A 112 -8.89 52.56 -17.63
CA SER A 112 -9.31 53.34 -18.81
C SER A 112 -8.51 54.64 -18.95
N ARG A 113 -8.41 55.43 -17.86
CA ARG A 113 -7.62 56.66 -17.83
C ARG A 113 -6.14 56.41 -18.14
N TRP A 114 -5.55 55.36 -17.55
CA TRP A 114 -4.16 54.97 -17.79
C TRP A 114 -3.92 54.61 -19.25
N SER A 115 -4.84 53.84 -19.86
CA SER A 115 -4.73 53.45 -21.26
C SER A 115 -4.80 54.66 -22.20
N ASN A 116 -5.63 55.66 -21.90
CA ASN A 116 -5.71 56.89 -22.69
C ASN A 116 -4.42 57.72 -22.60
N LEU A 117 -3.80 57.78 -21.41
CA LEU A 117 -2.55 58.52 -21.20
C LEU A 117 -1.35 57.87 -21.90
N THR A 118 -1.31 56.53 -21.94
CA THR A 118 -0.17 55.77 -22.50
C THR A 118 -0.31 55.49 -24.00
N SER A 119 -1.48 55.73 -24.60
CA SER A 119 -1.73 55.49 -26.03
C SER A 119 -0.88 56.38 -26.96
N GLY A 120 -0.38 57.52 -26.48
CA GLY A 120 0.47 58.45 -27.26
C GLY A 120 1.98 58.20 -27.13
N GLN A 121 2.42 57.32 -26.23
CA GLN A 121 3.84 56.98 -26.06
C GLN A 121 4.22 55.83 -27.01
N LYS A 122 5.48 55.78 -27.47
CA LYS A 122 6.01 54.67 -28.31
C LYS A 122 5.94 53.36 -27.53
N GLY A 123 4.80 52.69 -27.59
CA GLY A 123 4.48 51.47 -26.84
C GLY A 123 3.46 51.75 -25.74
N LYS A 124 2.34 51.03 -25.78
CA LYS A 124 1.32 51.05 -24.72
C LYS A 124 1.91 50.41 -23.47
N ILE A 125 2.20 51.21 -22.44
CA ILE A 125 2.72 50.70 -21.17
C ILE A 125 1.59 49.96 -20.44
N GLY A 126 1.71 48.64 -20.33
CA GLY A 126 0.78 47.79 -19.61
C GLY A 126 0.81 48.03 -18.10
N LEU A 127 -0.25 47.62 -17.42
CA LEU A 127 -0.45 47.88 -15.99
C LEU A 127 -0.46 46.55 -15.24
N ASN A 128 0.55 46.34 -14.40
CA ASN A 128 0.66 45.17 -13.54
C ASN A 128 0.11 45.45 -12.12
N ALA A 129 0.02 44.40 -11.30
CA ALA A 129 -0.49 44.52 -9.94
C ALA A 129 0.37 45.45 -9.06
N CYS A 130 1.70 45.42 -9.20
CA CYS A 130 2.60 46.31 -8.44
C CYS A 130 2.33 47.79 -8.75
N GLY A 131 2.03 48.13 -10.01
CA GLY A 131 1.65 49.49 -10.41
C GLY A 131 0.33 49.95 -9.78
N LEU A 132 -0.65 49.04 -9.66
CA LEU A 132 -1.90 49.34 -8.94
C LEU A 132 -1.66 49.59 -7.45
N TYR A 133 -0.83 48.76 -6.80
CA TYR A 133 -0.47 48.96 -5.40
C TYR A 133 0.34 50.24 -5.19
N ALA A 134 1.22 50.61 -6.12
CA ALA A 134 1.96 51.87 -6.06
C ALA A 134 1.03 53.08 -6.06
N TYR A 135 -0.02 53.06 -6.88
CA TYR A 135 -1.03 54.13 -6.89
C TYR A 135 -1.76 54.25 -5.55
N ASP A 136 -2.24 53.14 -5.00
CA ASP A 136 -2.91 53.16 -3.68
C ASP A 136 -1.95 53.53 -2.55
N THR A 137 -0.67 53.18 -2.64
CA THR A 137 0.34 53.56 -1.64
C THR A 137 0.49 55.09 -1.52
N VAL A 138 0.34 55.83 -2.62
CA VAL A 138 0.35 57.31 -2.58
C VAL A 138 -0.87 57.84 -1.82
N TRP A 139 -2.05 57.28 -2.07
CA TRP A 139 -3.28 57.66 -1.35
C TRP A 139 -3.21 57.30 0.13
N LEU A 140 -2.66 56.13 0.47
CA LEU A 140 -2.41 55.71 1.85
C LEU A 140 -1.58 56.77 2.59
N LEU A 141 -0.47 57.19 2.00
CA LEU A 141 0.41 58.19 2.59
C LEU A 141 -0.29 59.54 2.73
N ALA A 142 -1.09 59.95 1.74
CA ALA A 142 -1.88 61.18 1.81
C ALA A 142 -2.85 61.16 3.00
N HIS A 143 -3.59 60.06 3.20
CA HIS A 143 -4.49 59.91 4.35
C HIS A 143 -3.74 59.89 5.68
N ALA A 144 -2.61 59.19 5.75
CA ALA A 144 -1.79 59.12 6.97
C ALA A 144 -1.19 60.48 7.36
N ILE A 145 -0.71 61.25 6.37
CA ILE A 145 -0.16 62.59 6.56
C ILE A 145 -1.27 63.56 6.99
N ASN A 146 -2.45 63.48 6.38
CA ASN A 146 -3.60 64.28 6.80
C ASN A 146 -3.94 64.02 8.27
N ALA A 147 -4.06 62.74 8.65
CA ALA A 147 -4.32 62.36 10.04
C ALA A 147 -3.21 62.79 11.01
N PHE A 148 -1.94 62.80 10.56
CA PHE A 148 -0.82 63.31 11.34
C PHE A 148 -0.96 64.79 11.66
N PHE A 149 -1.32 65.62 10.68
CA PHE A 149 -1.53 67.05 10.90
C PHE A 149 -2.79 67.35 11.70
N ASP A 150 -3.88 66.61 11.48
CA ASP A 150 -5.13 66.76 12.24
C ASP A 150 -4.94 66.48 13.74
N GLN A 151 -3.97 65.63 14.09
CA GLN A 151 -3.59 65.32 15.48
C GLN A 151 -2.57 66.33 16.06
N GLY A 152 -2.29 67.43 15.38
CA GLY A 152 -1.30 68.43 15.80
C GLY A 152 0.16 68.00 15.58
N GLY A 153 0.40 67.02 14.71
CA GLY A 153 1.74 66.58 14.35
C GLY A 153 2.57 67.72 13.73
N ASN A 154 3.78 67.92 14.22
CA ASN A 154 4.71 68.94 13.72
C ASN A 154 5.92 68.32 13.00
N ILE A 155 6.31 68.89 11.86
CA ILE A 155 7.52 68.47 11.13
C ILE A 155 8.74 69.08 11.82
N SER A 156 9.44 68.26 12.60
CA SER A 156 10.70 68.65 13.24
C SER A 156 11.68 67.47 13.24
N PHE A 157 12.96 67.79 13.19
CA PHE A 157 14.03 66.81 13.12
C PHE A 157 15.03 67.03 14.25
N SER A 158 15.59 65.94 14.78
CA SER A 158 16.68 65.96 15.77
C SER A 158 17.88 65.18 15.24
N ASN A 159 19.08 65.53 15.69
CA ASN A 159 20.29 64.79 15.33
C ASN A 159 20.37 63.51 16.18
N ASP A 160 20.69 62.37 15.55
CA ASP A 160 20.97 61.13 16.29
C ASP A 160 22.42 61.14 16.77
N SER A 161 22.62 61.26 18.08
CA SER A 161 23.96 61.22 18.68
C SER A 161 24.69 59.88 18.52
N ARG A 162 24.00 58.81 18.09
CA ARG A 162 24.62 57.51 17.78
C ARG A 162 25.28 57.49 16.40
N LEU A 163 24.85 58.34 15.47
CA LEU A 163 25.37 58.37 14.09
C LEU A 163 26.69 59.13 13.96
N THR A 164 27.01 60.00 14.92
CA THR A 164 28.31 60.71 14.98
C THR A 164 29.49 59.77 15.26
N GLN A 165 29.24 58.55 15.74
CA GLN A 165 30.27 57.52 15.97
C GLN A 165 30.62 56.71 14.71
N LEU A 166 29.81 56.80 13.64
CA LEU A 166 29.99 56.06 12.38
C LEU A 166 30.78 56.83 11.32
N ARG A 167 31.66 57.73 11.77
CA ARG A 167 32.48 58.66 10.97
C ARG A 167 33.45 58.03 9.96
N ARG A 168 33.45 56.71 9.80
CA ARG A 168 34.46 55.95 9.06
C ARG A 168 33.85 55.38 7.77
N GLY A 169 33.78 56.20 6.73
CA GLY A 169 33.36 55.81 5.36
C GLY A 169 32.92 56.99 4.50
N ASP A 170 32.73 56.76 3.19
CA ASP A 170 32.28 57.77 2.19
C ASP A 170 30.79 58.17 2.31
N LEU A 171 30.07 57.59 3.27
CA LEU A 171 28.65 57.87 3.50
C LEU A 171 28.50 58.87 4.66
N ASN A 172 27.99 60.08 4.39
CA ASN A 172 27.65 61.12 5.38
C ASN A 172 26.43 60.73 6.25
N LEU A 173 26.57 59.65 7.03
CA LEU A 173 25.52 59.16 7.94
C LEU A 173 25.29 60.11 9.13
N ASP A 174 26.27 60.95 9.45
CA ASP A 174 26.22 61.99 10.47
C ASP A 174 25.36 63.20 10.07
N ALA A 175 25.08 63.37 8.78
CA ALA A 175 24.12 64.36 8.27
C ALA A 175 22.66 63.88 8.35
N MET A 176 22.40 62.61 8.70
CA MET A 176 21.04 62.10 8.85
C MET A 176 20.39 62.60 10.14
N SER A 177 19.17 63.10 10.01
CA SER A 177 18.35 63.56 11.13
C SER A 177 17.15 62.63 11.34
N ILE A 178 16.76 62.44 12.60
CA ILE A 178 15.58 61.68 12.99
C ILE A 178 14.36 62.60 12.91
N PHE A 179 13.33 62.14 12.21
CA PHE A 179 12.03 62.79 12.25
C PHE A 179 11.36 62.54 13.61
N ASN A 180 11.22 63.59 14.43
CA ASN A 180 10.67 63.50 15.79
C ASN A 180 9.22 62.98 15.80
N GLY A 181 8.43 63.36 14.79
CA GLY A 181 7.06 62.88 14.59
C GLY A 181 6.95 61.47 13.98
N GLY A 182 8.07 60.78 13.75
CA GLY A 182 8.12 59.53 13.00
C GLY A 182 7.25 58.41 13.60
N ASN A 183 7.23 58.26 14.92
CA ASN A 183 6.38 57.25 15.59
C ASN A 183 4.88 57.54 15.42
N LEU A 184 4.50 58.82 15.50
CA LEU A 184 3.11 59.25 15.29
C LEU A 184 2.69 59.03 13.84
N LEU A 185 3.54 59.43 12.88
CA LEU A 185 3.28 59.20 11.46
C LEU A 185 3.19 57.71 11.13
N LEU A 186 4.12 56.88 11.63
CA LEU A 186 4.07 55.43 11.44
C LEU A 186 2.78 54.83 12.01
N ARG A 187 2.35 55.28 13.19
CA ARG A 187 1.07 54.86 13.76
C ARG A 187 -0.10 55.23 12.84
N ASN A 188 -0.11 56.45 12.30
CA ASN A 188 -1.14 56.90 11.37
C ASN A 188 -1.13 56.11 10.06
N ILE A 189 0.05 55.77 9.50
CA ILE A 189 0.18 54.89 8.33
C ILE A 189 -0.45 53.52 8.62
N LEU A 190 -0.13 52.90 9.76
CA LEU A 190 -0.64 51.57 10.12
C LEU A 190 -2.15 51.58 10.47
N GLN A 191 -2.70 52.73 10.85
CA GLN A 191 -4.12 52.90 11.19
C GLN A 191 -5.00 53.30 10.00
N VAL A 192 -4.43 53.57 8.81
CA VAL A 192 -5.24 53.90 7.63
C VAL A 192 -6.18 52.74 7.31
N ASN A 193 -7.44 53.10 7.10
CA ASN A 193 -8.50 52.20 6.63
C ASN A 193 -9.20 52.88 5.45
N MET A 194 -8.80 52.49 4.24
CA MET A 194 -9.35 53.06 3.01
C MET A 194 -9.73 51.97 2.01
N THR A 195 -10.48 52.32 0.99
CA THR A 195 -10.75 51.44 -0.16
C THR A 195 -10.18 52.10 -1.41
N GLY A 196 -9.11 51.52 -1.94
CA GLY A 196 -8.42 52.00 -3.14
C GLY A 196 -8.83 51.23 -4.40
N ILE A 197 -8.02 51.36 -5.46
CA ILE A 197 -8.24 50.63 -6.72
C ILE A 197 -7.90 49.14 -6.59
N THR A 198 -7.04 48.77 -5.63
CA THR A 198 -6.68 47.38 -5.30
C THR A 198 -7.65 46.71 -4.32
N GLY A 199 -8.66 47.45 -3.84
CA GLY A 199 -9.65 46.99 -2.85
C GLY A 199 -9.42 47.59 -1.46
N PRO A 200 -9.92 46.94 -0.39
CA PRO A 200 -9.72 47.38 0.98
C PRO A 200 -8.23 47.37 1.37
N PHE A 201 -7.73 48.52 1.84
CA PHE A 201 -6.34 48.72 2.21
C PHE A 201 -6.26 49.06 3.70
N LYS A 202 -5.79 48.08 4.48
CA LYS A 202 -5.66 48.12 5.94
C LYS A 202 -4.54 47.18 6.36
N PHE A 203 -3.91 47.44 7.51
CA PHE A 203 -2.89 46.57 8.08
C PHE A 203 -3.41 45.72 9.25
N THR A 204 -2.85 44.52 9.39
CA THR A 204 -3.00 43.68 10.59
C THR A 204 -2.12 44.21 11.73
N PRO A 205 -2.33 43.75 12.99
CA PRO A 205 -1.42 44.08 14.10
C PRO A 205 0.05 43.74 13.81
N ASP A 206 0.29 42.71 13.00
CA ASP A 206 1.63 42.29 12.54
C ASP A 206 2.20 43.17 11.40
N ARG A 207 1.53 44.27 11.05
CA ARG A 207 1.91 45.22 9.99
C ARG A 207 1.86 44.64 8.57
N ASN A 208 1.12 43.56 8.35
CA ASN A 208 0.88 42.99 7.02
C ASN A 208 -0.39 43.57 6.41
N LEU A 209 -0.46 43.64 5.08
CA LEU A 209 -1.71 43.99 4.39
C LEU A 209 -2.79 42.94 4.70
N ILE A 210 -4.01 43.38 4.98
CA ILE A 210 -5.13 42.45 5.21
C ILE A 210 -5.45 41.66 3.93
N HIS A 211 -5.93 40.44 4.11
CA HIS A 211 -6.57 39.66 3.04
C HIS A 211 -5.73 39.45 1.76
N PRO A 212 -4.43 39.09 1.85
CA PRO A 212 -3.62 38.81 0.67
C PRO A 212 -4.20 37.61 -0.09
N ALA A 213 -4.35 37.77 -1.40
CA ALA A 213 -4.86 36.74 -2.29
C ALA A 213 -4.15 36.78 -3.63
N PHE A 214 -4.16 35.66 -4.33
CA PHE A 214 -3.52 35.47 -5.62
C PHE A 214 -4.48 34.84 -6.61
N GLU A 215 -4.42 35.27 -7.86
CA GLU A 215 -4.92 34.51 -9.00
C GLU A 215 -3.87 33.49 -9.40
N ILE A 216 -4.31 32.28 -9.72
CA ILE A 216 -3.46 31.23 -10.31
C ILE A 216 -3.71 31.24 -11.80
N ILE A 217 -2.64 31.35 -12.57
CA ILE A 217 -2.66 31.57 -14.01
C ILE A 217 -1.89 30.47 -14.71
N ASN A 218 -2.44 30.00 -15.82
CA ASN A 218 -1.80 29.08 -16.75
C ASN A 218 -1.51 29.79 -18.08
N VAL A 219 -0.27 29.77 -18.56
CA VAL A 219 0.15 30.38 -19.83
C VAL A 219 -0.16 29.45 -20.99
N ILE A 220 -1.05 29.85 -21.91
CA ILE A 220 -1.53 29.00 -23.01
C ILE A 220 -1.78 29.83 -24.28
N GLY A 221 -1.33 29.30 -25.42
CA GLY A 221 -1.43 29.95 -26.72
C GLY A 221 -0.71 31.30 -26.69
N THR A 222 -1.38 32.34 -27.19
CA THR A 222 -0.86 33.72 -27.19
C THR A 222 -1.23 34.51 -25.93
N GLY A 223 -1.77 33.85 -24.90
CA GLY A 223 -2.27 34.54 -23.71
C GLY A 223 -2.17 33.72 -22.44
N ILE A 224 -3.07 34.05 -21.52
CA ILE A 224 -3.11 33.48 -20.18
C ILE A 224 -4.54 33.10 -19.82
N ARG A 225 -4.66 32.02 -19.04
CA ARG A 225 -5.93 31.54 -18.52
C ARG A 225 -5.85 31.52 -17.00
N LYS A 226 -6.73 32.27 -16.33
CA LYS A 226 -6.94 32.12 -14.89
C LYS A 226 -7.60 30.78 -14.61
N ILE A 227 -7.00 29.98 -13.72
CA ILE A 227 -7.49 28.66 -13.32
C ILE A 227 -8.07 28.64 -11.91
N GLY A 228 -7.92 29.73 -11.16
CA GLY A 228 -8.55 29.91 -9.86
C GLY A 228 -7.83 30.97 -9.04
N TYR A 229 -8.02 30.87 -7.73
CA TYR A 229 -7.50 31.79 -6.73
C TYR A 229 -6.93 31.02 -5.56
N TRP A 230 -6.05 31.68 -4.82
CA TRP A 230 -5.59 31.25 -3.52
C TRP A 230 -5.67 32.42 -2.54
N SER A 231 -6.20 32.18 -1.34
CA SER A 231 -6.11 33.12 -0.23
C SER A 231 -5.90 32.37 1.07
N ASN A 232 -5.42 33.05 2.10
CA ASN A 232 -5.30 32.44 3.43
C ASN A 232 -6.67 32.04 4.02
N TYR A 233 -7.77 32.64 3.52
CA TYR A 233 -9.12 32.44 4.04
C TYR A 233 -9.88 31.30 3.35
N SER A 234 -9.76 31.20 2.02
CA SER A 234 -10.48 30.21 1.22
C SER A 234 -9.61 29.03 0.78
N GLY A 235 -8.28 29.10 0.94
CA GLY A 235 -7.37 28.20 0.24
C GLY A 235 -7.51 28.32 -1.29
N LEU A 236 -7.29 27.21 -2.01
CA LEU A 236 -7.50 27.09 -3.44
C LEU A 236 -9.00 27.10 -3.79
N SER A 237 -9.41 27.94 -4.74
CA SER A 237 -10.81 28.04 -5.15
C SER A 237 -10.94 28.50 -6.60
N VAL A 238 -12.00 28.09 -7.28
CA VAL A 238 -12.39 28.66 -8.59
C VAL A 238 -13.14 30.00 -8.47
N VAL A 239 -13.64 30.31 -7.27
CA VAL A 239 -14.37 31.54 -6.95
C VAL A 239 -13.42 32.54 -6.29
N PRO A 240 -13.52 33.85 -6.59
CA PRO A 240 -12.72 34.86 -5.92
C PRO A 240 -12.94 34.84 -4.40
N PRO A 241 -11.92 35.24 -3.61
CA PRO A 241 -12.01 35.24 -2.16
C PRO A 241 -13.11 36.19 -1.67
N GLU A 242 -14.02 35.67 -0.85
CA GLU A 242 -15.12 36.41 -0.24
C GLU A 242 -15.02 36.29 1.29
N TYR A 243 -14.82 37.42 1.97
CA TYR A 243 -14.54 37.46 3.41
C TYR A 243 -15.79 37.68 4.29
N THR A 244 -16.99 37.67 3.69
CA THR A 244 -18.28 37.86 4.39
C THR A 244 -18.85 36.57 4.98
N LYS A 245 -18.44 35.42 4.44
CA LYS A 245 -18.88 34.07 4.83
C LYS A 245 -17.78 33.38 5.62
N PRO A 246 -18.06 32.44 6.54
CA PRO A 246 -17.02 31.71 7.27
C PRO A 246 -16.06 30.97 6.33
N PRO A 247 -14.79 30.76 6.74
CA PRO A 247 -13.80 30.10 5.90
C PRO A 247 -14.18 28.63 5.70
N ASN A 248 -14.08 28.15 4.46
CA ASN A 248 -14.32 26.76 4.12
C ASN A 248 -13.04 26.14 3.56
N HIS A 249 -12.40 25.28 4.35
CA HIS A 249 -11.17 24.57 3.98
C HIS A 249 -11.41 23.08 3.68
N SER A 250 -12.65 22.66 3.41
CA SER A 250 -12.93 21.26 3.07
C SER A 250 -12.15 20.85 1.82
N SER A 251 -11.60 19.64 1.79
CA SER A 251 -10.87 19.13 0.62
C SER A 251 -11.73 19.14 -0.66
N SER A 252 -13.05 18.97 -0.53
CA SER A 252 -14.01 19.05 -1.63
C SER A 252 -14.19 20.45 -2.21
N SER A 253 -13.94 21.51 -1.44
CA SER A 253 -14.02 22.89 -1.90
C SER A 253 -12.71 23.40 -2.50
N GLN A 254 -11.59 22.73 -2.18
CA GLN A 254 -10.25 23.05 -2.69
C GLN A 254 -10.11 22.60 -4.15
N SER A 255 -10.53 23.45 -5.09
CA SER A 255 -10.57 23.13 -6.52
C SER A 255 -10.02 24.26 -7.39
N LEU A 256 -9.42 23.86 -8.51
CA LEU A 256 -8.98 24.74 -9.60
C LEU A 256 -9.51 24.18 -10.92
N TYR A 257 -9.67 25.03 -11.92
CA TYR A 257 -9.92 24.58 -13.28
C TYR A 257 -8.75 23.73 -13.80
N SER A 258 -9.06 22.84 -14.74
CA SER A 258 -8.07 21.94 -15.36
C SER A 258 -6.88 22.72 -15.92
N VAL A 259 -5.68 22.28 -15.55
CA VAL A 259 -4.42 22.80 -16.09
C VAL A 259 -4.11 22.11 -17.41
N ILE A 260 -3.63 22.88 -18.38
CA ILE A 260 -2.97 22.37 -19.57
C ILE A 260 -1.47 22.48 -19.30
N TRP A 261 -0.79 21.35 -19.29
CA TRP A 261 0.62 21.21 -18.92
C TRP A 261 1.53 21.36 -20.15
N PRO A 262 2.85 21.53 -19.93
CA PRO A 262 3.85 21.46 -21.00
C PRO A 262 3.67 20.20 -21.86
N GLY A 263 3.92 20.31 -23.17
CA GLY A 263 3.57 19.29 -24.15
C GLY A 263 2.08 19.25 -24.55
N GLN A 264 1.31 20.30 -24.23
CA GLN A 264 -0.10 20.48 -24.62
C GLN A 264 -1.05 19.36 -24.14
N THR A 265 -0.79 18.81 -22.94
CA THR A 265 -1.62 17.74 -22.36
C THR A 265 -2.43 18.22 -21.17
N THR A 266 -3.64 17.68 -20.99
CA THR A 266 -4.45 17.87 -19.78
C THR A 266 -4.18 16.80 -18.72
N GLN A 267 -3.44 15.74 -19.07
CA GLN A 267 -3.06 14.69 -18.15
C GLN A 267 -2.09 15.27 -17.11
N LYS A 268 -2.47 15.20 -15.83
CA LYS A 268 -1.63 15.67 -14.72
C LYS A 268 -0.31 14.91 -14.68
N PRO A 269 0.85 15.58 -14.84
CA PRO A 269 2.15 14.93 -14.78
C PRO A 269 2.39 14.30 -13.41
N ARG A 270 3.10 13.18 -13.39
CA ARG A 270 3.59 12.54 -12.15
C ARG A 270 4.54 13.46 -11.38
N GLY A 271 5.28 14.32 -12.11
CA GLY A 271 6.22 15.27 -11.54
C GLY A 271 7.57 14.68 -11.16
N TRP A 272 7.84 13.42 -11.52
CA TRP A 272 9.14 12.78 -11.42
C TRP A 272 9.30 11.64 -12.45
N VAL A 273 10.55 11.31 -12.77
CA VAL A 273 10.97 10.16 -13.60
C VAL A 273 12.24 9.54 -13.02
N PHE A 274 12.55 8.30 -13.38
CA PHE A 274 13.86 7.73 -13.04
C PHE A 274 14.98 8.56 -13.64
N PRO A 275 16.11 8.70 -12.94
CA PRO A 275 17.16 9.59 -13.39
C PRO A 275 17.83 8.98 -14.63
N ASN A 276 17.95 9.78 -15.70
CA ASN A 276 18.67 9.39 -16.91
C ASN A 276 20.21 9.46 -16.74
N ASN A 277 20.70 9.53 -15.50
CA ASN A 277 22.12 9.59 -15.17
C ASN A 277 22.82 8.21 -15.24
N GLY A 278 22.10 7.16 -15.62
CA GLY A 278 22.63 5.80 -15.73
C GLY A 278 22.68 5.02 -14.42
N ARG A 279 22.16 5.55 -13.30
CA ARG A 279 22.04 4.80 -12.05
C ARG A 279 20.98 3.71 -12.19
N HIS A 280 21.42 2.46 -12.20
CA HIS A 280 20.53 1.31 -12.16
C HIS A 280 20.17 1.02 -10.71
N LEU A 281 18.90 0.69 -10.44
CA LEU A 281 18.47 0.19 -9.14
C LEU A 281 19.22 -1.10 -8.83
N ARG A 282 19.89 -1.16 -7.68
CA ARG A 282 20.58 -2.36 -7.19
C ARG A 282 19.55 -3.23 -6.50
N ILE A 283 19.13 -4.30 -7.17
CA ILE A 283 18.10 -5.19 -6.64
C ILE A 283 18.76 -6.47 -6.14
N GLY A 284 18.67 -6.71 -4.83
CA GLY A 284 19.19 -7.93 -4.21
C GLY A 284 18.31 -9.14 -4.51
N VAL A 285 18.91 -10.26 -4.87
CA VAL A 285 18.21 -11.52 -5.16
C VAL A 285 18.85 -12.65 -4.35
N PRO A 286 18.09 -13.39 -3.53
CA PRO A 286 18.65 -14.42 -2.66
C PRO A 286 19.21 -15.60 -3.48
N LYS A 287 20.47 -15.95 -3.23
CA LYS A 287 21.16 -17.10 -3.83
C LYS A 287 20.79 -18.37 -3.07
N ARG A 288 19.58 -18.86 -3.28
CA ARG A 288 19.04 -20.06 -2.61
C ARG A 288 19.66 -21.35 -3.15
N VAL A 289 19.80 -22.34 -2.27
CA VAL A 289 20.28 -23.68 -2.62
C VAL A 289 19.14 -24.68 -2.72
N SER A 290 18.05 -24.49 -1.99
CA SER A 290 16.81 -25.27 -2.10
C SER A 290 15.69 -24.48 -2.77
N PHE A 291 14.67 -25.20 -3.27
CA PHE A 291 13.49 -24.64 -3.93
C PHE A 291 13.84 -23.62 -5.02
N ARG A 292 14.75 -24.02 -5.91
CA ARG A 292 15.34 -23.21 -7.00
C ARG A 292 14.33 -22.77 -8.05
N GLU A 293 13.15 -23.39 -8.05
CA GLU A 293 11.99 -23.05 -8.87
C GLU A 293 11.46 -21.64 -8.56
N PHE A 294 11.57 -21.17 -7.32
CA PHE A 294 11.18 -19.82 -6.92
C PHE A 294 12.24 -18.79 -7.34
N VAL A 295 13.49 -19.04 -6.95
CA VAL A 295 14.65 -18.21 -7.28
C VAL A 295 15.87 -19.10 -7.46
N SER A 296 16.53 -18.96 -8.61
CA SER A 296 17.79 -19.62 -8.93
C SER A 296 18.77 -18.64 -9.55
N TYR A 297 20.06 -18.89 -9.30
CA TYR A 297 21.16 -18.10 -9.82
C TYR A 297 22.19 -19.02 -10.46
N THR A 298 22.57 -18.70 -11.70
CA THR A 298 23.56 -19.47 -12.46
C THR A 298 24.82 -18.62 -12.65
N GLU A 299 25.89 -18.94 -11.91
CA GLU A 299 27.16 -18.19 -11.88
C GLU A 299 27.84 -18.03 -13.26
N GLY A 300 27.71 -19.03 -14.15
CA GLY A 300 28.38 -19.00 -15.45
C GLY A 300 27.87 -17.93 -16.41
N ASN A 301 26.59 -17.56 -16.33
CA ASN A 301 25.94 -16.59 -17.22
C ASN A 301 25.41 -15.35 -16.46
N ASP A 302 25.67 -15.23 -15.16
CA ASP A 302 25.12 -14.20 -14.25
C ASP A 302 23.60 -14.04 -14.39
N MET A 303 22.90 -15.17 -14.56
CA MET A 303 21.49 -15.20 -14.91
C MET A 303 20.64 -15.64 -13.72
N PHE A 304 19.59 -14.87 -13.46
CA PHE A 304 18.57 -15.17 -12.47
C PHE A 304 17.34 -15.75 -13.16
N THR A 305 16.82 -16.84 -12.64
CA THR A 305 15.61 -17.52 -13.15
C THR A 305 14.71 -17.96 -12.00
N GLY A 306 13.45 -18.22 -12.30
CA GLY A 306 12.48 -18.73 -11.33
C GLY A 306 11.24 -17.85 -11.23
N TYR A 307 10.22 -18.38 -10.55
CA TYR A 307 8.89 -17.79 -10.48
C TYR A 307 8.91 -16.32 -10.03
N CYS A 308 9.69 -15.96 -9.01
CA CYS A 308 9.74 -14.59 -8.49
C CYS A 308 10.38 -13.60 -9.49
N ILE A 309 11.34 -14.07 -10.29
CA ILE A 309 11.99 -13.26 -11.34
C ILE A 309 11.02 -12.99 -12.49
N ASP A 310 10.23 -14.00 -12.87
CA ASP A 310 9.23 -13.90 -13.92
C ASP A 310 8.10 -12.95 -13.52
N VAL A 311 7.61 -13.04 -12.28
CA VAL A 311 6.61 -12.12 -11.72
C VAL A 311 7.12 -10.68 -11.72
N PHE A 312 8.36 -10.45 -11.26
CA PHE A 312 8.97 -9.12 -11.28
C PHE A 312 9.08 -8.55 -12.70
N THR A 313 9.55 -9.37 -13.65
CA THR A 313 9.71 -8.97 -15.06
C THR A 313 8.36 -8.66 -15.71
N ALA A 314 7.33 -9.48 -15.43
CA ALA A 314 5.97 -9.24 -15.89
C ALA A 314 5.41 -7.92 -15.32
N ALA A 315 5.63 -7.63 -14.04
CA ALA A 315 5.22 -6.38 -13.42
C ALA A 315 5.87 -5.16 -14.08
N LEU A 316 7.17 -5.24 -14.39
CA LEU A 316 7.88 -4.18 -15.11
C LEU A 316 7.35 -3.94 -16.53
N ASN A 317 6.98 -5.00 -17.26
CA ASN A 317 6.46 -4.89 -18.62
C ASN A 317 5.10 -4.16 -18.70
N VAL A 318 4.34 -4.13 -17.60
CA VAL A 318 3.06 -3.42 -17.51
C VAL A 318 3.25 -1.93 -17.16
N LEU A 319 4.43 -1.55 -16.65
CA LEU A 319 4.68 -0.16 -16.31
C LEU A 319 4.77 0.71 -17.58
N PRO A 320 4.15 1.91 -17.58
CA PRO A 320 4.20 2.81 -18.73
C PRO A 320 5.56 3.52 -18.89
N TYR A 321 6.60 3.04 -18.21
CA TYR A 321 7.94 3.62 -18.18
C TYR A 321 8.99 2.54 -17.95
N ALA A 322 10.18 2.77 -18.50
CA ALA A 322 11.33 1.91 -18.24
C ALA A 322 11.87 2.12 -16.82
N VAL A 323 12.25 1.01 -16.18
CA VAL A 323 12.93 1.01 -14.88
C VAL A 323 14.32 0.42 -15.12
N PRO A 324 15.41 1.19 -15.06
CA PRO A 324 16.75 0.62 -15.15
C PRO A 324 17.13 -0.06 -13.83
N TYR A 325 17.45 -1.35 -13.87
CA TYR A 325 17.84 -2.13 -12.69
C TYR A 325 18.99 -3.09 -13.01
N LYS A 326 19.69 -3.51 -11.97
CA LYS A 326 20.67 -4.58 -11.99
C LYS A 326 20.36 -5.54 -10.85
N LEU A 327 20.25 -6.83 -11.18
CA LEU A 327 20.10 -7.89 -10.20
C LEU A 327 21.48 -8.23 -9.60
N ILE A 328 21.55 -8.40 -8.29
CA ILE A 328 22.78 -8.69 -7.57
C ILE A 328 22.53 -9.88 -6.64
N PRO A 329 23.35 -10.93 -6.69
CA PRO A 329 23.13 -12.12 -5.87
C PRO A 329 23.48 -11.83 -4.41
N PHE A 330 22.66 -12.36 -3.49
CA PHE A 330 22.86 -12.23 -2.05
C PHE A 330 22.96 -13.60 -1.38
N GLY A 331 24.04 -13.86 -0.65
CA GLY A 331 24.31 -15.12 0.04
C GLY A 331 25.55 -15.85 -0.48
N ASP A 332 26.01 -16.84 0.28
CA ASP A 332 27.20 -17.64 -0.05
C ASP A 332 26.94 -18.66 -1.18
N GLY A 333 25.69 -19.07 -1.38
CA GLY A 333 25.31 -20.14 -2.30
C GLY A 333 25.64 -21.54 -1.80
N VAL A 334 25.99 -21.67 -0.52
CA VAL A 334 26.21 -22.95 0.18
C VAL A 334 24.99 -23.29 1.02
N LYS A 335 24.39 -22.28 1.67
CA LYS A 335 23.15 -22.39 2.44
C LYS A 335 22.15 -21.33 1.98
N ASN A 336 20.88 -21.50 2.33
CA ASN A 336 19.89 -20.47 2.05
C ASN A 336 20.22 -19.21 2.87
N PRO A 337 20.25 -18.02 2.23
CA PRO A 337 20.52 -16.77 2.91
C PRO A 337 19.39 -16.44 3.89
N ARG A 338 19.72 -15.73 4.97
CA ARG A 338 18.71 -15.22 5.90
C ARG A 338 18.07 -13.99 5.26
N GLU A 339 16.82 -14.13 4.86
CA GLU A 339 16.05 -13.05 4.22
C GLU A 339 15.98 -11.77 5.06
N THR A 340 16.00 -11.87 6.40
CA THR A 340 16.02 -10.70 7.27
C THR A 340 17.30 -9.87 7.08
N GLU A 341 18.44 -10.51 6.78
CA GLU A 341 19.69 -9.80 6.47
C GLU A 341 19.59 -9.12 5.10
N LEU A 342 18.99 -9.77 4.10
CA LEU A 342 18.73 -9.16 2.79
C LEU A 342 17.86 -7.90 2.90
N VAL A 343 16.81 -7.93 3.73
CA VAL A 343 15.95 -6.76 3.98
C VAL A 343 16.72 -5.67 4.75
N HIS A 344 17.60 -6.06 5.66
CA HIS A 344 18.46 -5.11 6.35
C HIS A 344 19.39 -4.34 5.39
N GLU A 345 19.91 -5.00 4.35
CA GLU A 345 20.73 -4.34 3.32
C GLU A 345 19.97 -3.29 2.49
N ILE A 346 18.63 -3.37 2.45
CA ILE A 346 17.79 -2.30 1.88
C ILE A 346 17.78 -1.08 2.81
N GLN A 347 17.67 -1.33 4.12
CA GLN A 347 17.64 -0.27 5.14
C GLN A 347 18.98 0.48 5.24
N THR A 348 20.10 -0.22 5.12
CA THR A 348 21.45 0.38 5.09
C THR A 348 21.74 1.12 3.78
N GLY A 349 20.93 0.87 2.74
CA GLY A 349 21.07 1.50 1.43
C GLY A 349 22.09 0.81 0.52
N GLU A 350 22.49 -0.43 0.81
CA GLU A 350 23.30 -1.25 -0.09
C GLU A 350 22.48 -1.79 -1.27
N PHE A 351 21.23 -2.14 -1.04
CA PHE A 351 20.25 -2.42 -2.10
C PHE A 351 19.16 -1.34 -2.16
N ASP A 352 18.69 -1.02 -3.37
CA ASP A 352 17.54 -0.14 -3.58
C ASP A 352 16.20 -0.93 -3.52
N GLY A 353 16.26 -2.26 -3.54
CA GLY A 353 15.12 -3.18 -3.39
C GLY A 353 15.56 -4.65 -3.41
N ALA A 354 14.62 -5.58 -3.22
CA ALA A 354 14.89 -7.01 -3.33
C ALA A 354 13.77 -7.76 -4.07
N ILE A 355 14.13 -8.85 -4.74
CA ILE A 355 13.20 -9.79 -5.39
C ILE A 355 13.43 -11.17 -4.82
N GLY A 356 12.35 -11.82 -4.43
CA GLY A 356 12.35 -13.21 -4.01
C GLY A 356 11.06 -13.58 -3.30
N ASP A 357 11.02 -14.81 -2.83
CA ASP A 357 10.04 -15.40 -1.94
C ASP A 357 10.27 -14.93 -0.48
N ILE A 358 10.32 -13.61 -0.29
CA ILE A 358 10.61 -13.00 1.02
C ILE A 358 9.32 -12.90 1.84
N ALA A 359 9.26 -13.65 2.94
CA ALA A 359 8.10 -13.59 3.83
C ALA A 359 7.91 -12.18 4.44
N ILE A 360 6.67 -11.66 4.37
CA ILE A 360 6.28 -10.38 4.96
C ILE A 360 5.99 -10.61 6.44
N ILE A 361 6.86 -10.14 7.34
CA ILE A 361 6.72 -10.27 8.79
C ILE A 361 6.92 -8.92 9.49
N THR A 362 6.34 -8.74 10.68
CA THR A 362 6.36 -7.46 11.43
C THR A 362 7.76 -6.88 11.67
N ASN A 363 8.79 -7.71 11.83
CA ASN A 363 10.16 -7.22 11.99
C ASN A 363 10.70 -6.60 10.69
N ARG A 364 10.39 -7.20 9.53
CA ARG A 364 10.88 -6.76 8.22
C ARG A 364 10.10 -5.54 7.70
N THR A 365 8.81 -5.44 7.99
CA THR A 365 7.98 -4.27 7.61
C THR A 365 8.41 -2.99 8.33
N ARG A 366 9.13 -3.09 9.44
CA ARG A 366 9.76 -1.94 10.10
C ARG A 366 11.05 -1.47 9.40
N MET A 367 11.67 -2.31 8.58
CA MET A 367 12.93 -2.03 7.89
C MET A 367 12.72 -1.55 6.45
N ALA A 368 11.75 -2.13 5.73
CA ALA A 368 11.45 -1.82 4.34
C ALA A 368 9.94 -1.91 4.05
N ASP A 369 9.51 -1.17 3.02
CA ASP A 369 8.15 -1.27 2.48
C ASP A 369 8.04 -2.51 1.56
N PHE A 370 6.91 -3.23 1.65
CA PHE A 370 6.62 -4.42 0.84
C PHE A 370 5.52 -4.15 -0.19
N THR A 371 5.56 -4.90 -1.29
CA THR A 371 4.43 -4.99 -2.23
C THR A 371 3.28 -5.76 -1.62
N GLN A 372 2.13 -5.78 -2.30
CA GLN A 372 1.10 -6.77 -1.99
C GLN A 372 1.67 -8.18 -2.20
N PRO A 373 1.32 -9.15 -1.33
CA PRO A 373 1.74 -10.53 -1.49
C PRO A 373 1.16 -11.07 -2.80
N PHE A 374 1.98 -11.78 -3.57
CA PHE A 374 1.58 -12.42 -4.83
C PHE A 374 1.40 -13.94 -4.69
N ILE A 375 1.85 -14.51 -3.57
CA ILE A 375 1.55 -15.88 -3.13
C ILE A 375 1.04 -15.77 -1.69
N GLU A 376 -0.12 -16.34 -1.41
CA GLU A 376 -0.57 -16.58 -0.05
C GLU A 376 0.13 -17.84 0.46
N SER A 377 0.94 -17.71 1.51
CA SER A 377 1.66 -18.84 2.11
C SER A 377 1.71 -18.66 3.63
N GLY A 378 1.33 -19.71 4.34
CA GLY A 378 1.46 -19.83 5.80
C GLY A 378 2.36 -21.00 6.17
N LEU A 379 2.72 -21.12 7.44
CA LEU A 379 3.45 -22.29 7.94
C LEU A 379 2.51 -23.49 8.05
N VAL A 380 2.91 -24.60 7.44
CA VAL A 380 2.18 -25.87 7.46
C VAL A 380 3.01 -26.96 8.13
N VAL A 381 2.33 -27.96 8.68
CA VAL A 381 2.97 -29.11 9.35
C VAL A 381 2.94 -30.31 8.40
N VAL A 382 4.11 -30.87 8.09
CA VAL A 382 4.25 -32.06 7.24
C VAL A 382 4.67 -33.25 8.08
N ALA A 383 3.97 -34.36 7.93
CA ALA A 383 4.24 -35.60 8.67
C ALA A 383 4.17 -36.84 7.75
N PRO A 384 4.84 -37.94 8.11
CA PRO A 384 4.76 -39.18 7.36
C PRO A 384 3.37 -39.81 7.49
N VAL A 385 2.86 -40.31 6.37
CA VAL A 385 1.55 -40.93 6.31
C VAL A 385 1.69 -42.44 6.31
N ARG A 386 0.96 -43.11 7.20
CA ARG A 386 0.83 -44.57 7.18
C ARG A 386 -0.50 -44.94 6.54
N THR A 387 -0.44 -45.66 5.43
CA THR A 387 -1.60 -46.33 4.86
C THR A 387 -2.00 -47.47 5.80
N THR A 388 -3.22 -47.41 6.33
CA THR A 388 -3.81 -48.49 7.14
C THR A 388 -4.28 -49.67 6.27
N LEU A 389 -3.49 -50.05 5.26
CA LEU A 389 -3.72 -51.27 4.48
C LEU A 389 -3.17 -52.48 5.22
N ASN A 390 -3.55 -52.64 6.49
CA ASN A 390 -3.54 -53.95 7.11
C ASN A 390 -4.87 -54.59 6.76
N SER A 391 -4.85 -55.51 5.80
CA SER A 391 -5.96 -56.38 5.43
C SER A 391 -6.37 -57.22 6.65
N ASN A 392 -7.14 -56.64 7.57
CA ASN A 392 -7.66 -57.37 8.72
C ASN A 392 -8.76 -58.31 8.20
N PRO A 393 -8.59 -59.65 8.27
CA PRO A 393 -9.58 -60.60 7.77
C PRO A 393 -10.95 -60.46 8.45
N TRP A 394 -10.98 -59.85 9.65
CA TRP A 394 -12.18 -59.60 10.44
C TRP A 394 -12.83 -58.22 10.19
N ALA A 395 -12.49 -57.54 9.10
CA ALA A 395 -13.05 -56.23 8.76
C ALA A 395 -14.60 -56.24 8.70
N PHE A 396 -15.22 -57.38 8.38
CA PHE A 396 -16.67 -57.56 8.35
C PHE A 396 -17.37 -57.41 9.72
N LEU A 397 -16.65 -57.50 10.85
CA LEU A 397 -17.21 -57.30 12.20
C LEU A 397 -17.15 -55.84 12.67
N ARG A 398 -16.37 -54.98 12.02
CA ARG A 398 -16.21 -53.55 12.36
C ARG A 398 -17.47 -52.67 12.24
N PRO A 399 -18.44 -52.93 11.35
CA PRO A 399 -19.58 -52.03 11.16
C PRO A 399 -20.45 -51.81 12.41
N PHE A 400 -20.48 -52.77 13.34
CA PHE A 400 -21.19 -52.65 14.61
C PHE A 400 -20.24 -52.83 15.80
N SER A 401 -20.49 -52.08 16.88
CA SER A 401 -19.74 -52.25 18.12
C SER A 401 -20.03 -53.62 18.76
N PRO A 402 -19.13 -54.17 19.59
CA PRO A 402 -19.38 -55.42 20.31
C PRO A 402 -20.66 -55.37 21.16
N MET A 403 -20.98 -54.20 21.70
CA MET A 403 -22.23 -53.96 22.43
C MET A 403 -23.46 -54.07 21.51
N MET A 404 -23.42 -53.49 20.31
CA MET A 404 -24.50 -53.61 19.33
C MET A 404 -24.72 -55.07 18.91
N TRP A 405 -23.65 -55.81 18.61
CA TRP A 405 -23.74 -57.25 18.32
C TRP A 405 -24.42 -58.03 19.45
N GLY A 406 -24.07 -57.74 20.71
CA GLY A 406 -24.68 -58.37 21.88
C GLY A 406 -26.17 -58.03 22.04
N VAL A 407 -26.54 -56.75 21.90
CA VAL A 407 -27.95 -56.30 21.97
C VAL A 407 -28.77 -56.95 20.88
N THR A 408 -28.26 -56.96 19.64
CA THR A 408 -28.91 -57.62 18.52
C THR A 408 -29.12 -59.11 18.81
N ALA A 409 -28.08 -59.85 19.21
CA ALA A 409 -28.22 -61.28 19.56
C ALA A 409 -29.28 -61.51 20.67
N ALA A 410 -29.31 -60.65 21.70
CA ALA A 410 -30.32 -60.74 22.75
C ALA A 410 -31.75 -60.51 22.24
N PHE A 411 -31.97 -59.52 21.36
CA PHE A 411 -33.28 -59.28 20.76
C PHE A 411 -33.75 -60.46 19.88
N PHE A 412 -32.84 -61.11 19.15
CA PHE A 412 -33.16 -62.33 18.38
C PHE A 412 -33.66 -63.46 19.29
N LEU A 413 -33.08 -63.61 20.49
CA LEU A 413 -33.54 -64.59 21.48
C LEU A 413 -34.90 -64.22 22.10
N ILE A 414 -35.08 -62.96 22.47
CA ILE A 414 -36.32 -62.46 23.09
C ILE A 414 -37.49 -62.61 22.12
N VAL A 415 -37.35 -62.14 20.88
CA VAL A 415 -38.43 -62.21 19.88
C VAL A 415 -38.72 -63.65 19.49
N GLY A 416 -37.69 -64.49 19.34
CA GLY A 416 -37.88 -65.93 19.14
C GLY A 416 -38.70 -66.59 20.25
N THR A 417 -38.44 -66.20 21.50
CA THR A 417 -39.20 -66.69 22.67
C THR A 417 -40.64 -66.17 22.68
N VAL A 418 -40.87 -64.91 22.33
CA VAL A 418 -42.22 -64.30 22.26
C VAL A 418 -43.06 -64.95 21.15
N VAL A 419 -42.49 -65.14 19.95
CA VAL A 419 -43.17 -65.83 18.85
C VAL A 419 -43.47 -67.28 19.23
N TRP A 420 -42.53 -67.95 19.90
CA TRP A 420 -42.76 -69.28 20.43
C TRP A 420 -43.93 -69.34 21.42
N ILE A 421 -44.02 -68.43 22.40
CA ILE A 421 -45.15 -68.41 23.36
C ILE A 421 -46.49 -68.25 22.63
N LEU A 422 -46.54 -67.40 21.60
CA LEU A 422 -47.76 -67.11 20.84
C LEU A 422 -48.17 -68.24 19.89
N GLU A 423 -47.21 -68.96 19.31
CA GLU A 423 -47.46 -70.03 18.32
C GLU A 423 -47.52 -71.43 18.97
N HIS A 424 -46.86 -71.66 20.10
CA HIS A 424 -46.77 -72.97 20.77
C HIS A 424 -48.14 -73.56 21.17
N ARG A 425 -49.13 -72.69 21.42
CA ARG A 425 -50.50 -73.13 21.74
C ARG A 425 -51.31 -73.54 20.51
N LEU A 426 -51.02 -72.99 19.33
CA LEU A 426 -51.89 -73.07 18.15
C LEU A 426 -51.26 -73.81 16.96
N ASN A 427 -49.94 -73.98 16.94
CA ASN A 427 -49.20 -74.58 15.83
C ASN A 427 -48.41 -75.81 16.30
N ASP A 428 -48.57 -76.93 15.60
CA ASP A 428 -47.91 -78.20 15.94
C ASP A 428 -46.42 -78.20 15.56
N ASP A 429 -45.98 -77.33 14.64
CA ASP A 429 -44.57 -77.17 14.23
C ASP A 429 -43.68 -76.66 15.39
N PHE A 430 -44.27 -76.01 16.40
CA PHE A 430 -43.57 -75.50 17.59
C PHE A 430 -43.76 -76.38 18.84
N ARG A 431 -44.16 -77.66 18.66
CA ARG A 431 -44.35 -78.64 19.75
C ARG A 431 -43.31 -79.78 19.68
N GLY A 432 -42.60 -79.99 20.79
CA GLY A 432 -41.62 -81.07 20.94
C GLY A 432 -41.05 -81.15 22.36
N PRO A 433 -40.21 -82.17 22.66
CA PRO A 433 -39.49 -82.24 23.93
C PRO A 433 -38.60 -81.01 24.12
N PRO A 434 -38.34 -80.55 25.37
CA PRO A 434 -37.81 -79.21 25.66
C PRO A 434 -36.47 -78.86 24.97
N LYS A 435 -35.65 -79.88 24.64
CA LYS A 435 -34.41 -79.69 23.87
C LYS A 435 -34.65 -79.34 22.39
N ASN A 436 -35.66 -79.94 21.76
CA ASN A 436 -35.97 -79.69 20.35
C ASN A 436 -36.60 -78.31 20.18
N THR A 437 -37.44 -77.90 21.13
CA THR A 437 -38.10 -76.59 21.14
C THR A 437 -37.11 -75.43 21.20
N MET A 438 -36.05 -75.53 22.01
CA MET A 438 -35.00 -74.51 22.07
C MET A 438 -34.24 -74.39 20.74
N VAL A 439 -34.01 -75.52 20.06
CA VAL A 439 -33.39 -75.54 18.72
C VAL A 439 -34.32 -74.89 17.69
N THR A 440 -35.62 -75.15 17.75
CA THR A 440 -36.60 -74.51 16.87
C THR A 440 -36.66 -72.99 17.08
N ILE A 441 -36.60 -72.50 18.33
CA ILE A 441 -36.54 -71.06 18.65
C ILE A 441 -35.29 -70.40 18.06
N LEU A 442 -34.12 -71.01 18.31
CA LEU A 442 -32.84 -70.49 17.82
C LEU A 442 -32.76 -70.51 16.29
N TRP A 443 -33.23 -71.59 15.68
CA TRP A 443 -33.23 -71.76 14.23
C TRP A 443 -34.20 -70.81 13.54
N PHE A 444 -35.39 -70.62 14.10
CA PHE A 444 -36.39 -69.67 13.60
C PHE A 444 -35.88 -68.23 13.70
N SER A 445 -35.33 -67.83 14.85
CA SER A 445 -34.72 -66.50 15.01
C SER A 445 -33.58 -66.29 14.01
N PHE A 446 -32.68 -67.27 13.86
CA PHE A 446 -31.58 -67.19 12.90
C PHE A 446 -32.06 -67.12 11.44
N SER A 447 -33.11 -67.87 11.07
CA SER A 447 -33.66 -67.86 9.71
C SER A 447 -34.34 -66.54 9.37
N THR A 448 -34.91 -65.82 10.36
CA THR A 448 -35.44 -64.46 10.15
C THR A 448 -34.35 -63.43 9.80
N TRP A 449 -33.10 -63.62 10.24
CA TRP A 449 -31.97 -62.74 9.89
C TRP A 449 -31.69 -62.73 8.39
N PHE A 450 -31.79 -63.91 7.76
CA PHE A 450 -31.47 -64.11 6.34
C PHE A 450 -32.71 -64.08 5.44
N PHE A 451 -33.87 -63.62 5.94
CA PHE A 451 -35.15 -63.64 5.23
C PHE A 451 -35.56 -65.04 4.71
N ALA A 452 -35.06 -66.11 5.34
CA ALA A 452 -35.35 -67.49 4.98
C ALA A 452 -36.53 -68.02 5.82
N HIS A 453 -37.75 -67.53 5.56
CA HIS A 453 -38.95 -67.97 6.29
C HIS A 453 -39.38 -69.37 5.88
N ARG A 454 -39.24 -70.33 6.79
CA ARG A 454 -39.61 -71.73 6.54
C ARG A 454 -40.86 -72.21 7.30
N GLU A 455 -41.16 -71.60 8.46
CA GLU A 455 -42.32 -71.95 9.29
C GLU A 455 -43.50 -70.98 9.07
N ASN A 456 -44.71 -71.52 8.88
CA ASN A 456 -45.92 -70.71 8.73
C ASN A 456 -46.49 -70.35 10.11
N THR A 457 -46.52 -69.07 10.47
CA THR A 457 -47.19 -68.59 11.69
C THR A 457 -48.72 -68.59 11.51
N VAL A 458 -49.45 -69.26 12.41
CA VAL A 458 -50.92 -69.41 12.33
C VAL A 458 -51.64 -68.33 13.15
N SER A 459 -50.98 -67.79 14.19
CA SER A 459 -51.58 -66.77 15.08
C SER A 459 -51.59 -65.38 14.46
N THR A 460 -52.73 -64.67 14.56
CA THR A 460 -52.85 -63.28 14.08
C THR A 460 -51.95 -62.32 14.85
N LEU A 461 -51.79 -62.53 16.16
CA LEU A 461 -50.87 -61.75 17.01
C LEU A 461 -49.40 -62.10 16.75
N GLY A 462 -49.10 -63.39 16.53
CA GLY A 462 -47.74 -63.85 16.16
C GLY A 462 -47.28 -63.26 14.83
N ARG A 463 -48.19 -63.19 13.85
CA ARG A 463 -47.95 -62.57 12.53
C ARG A 463 -47.66 -61.07 12.63
N LEU A 464 -48.37 -60.34 13.49
CA LEU A 464 -48.14 -58.91 13.70
C LEU A 464 -46.76 -58.65 14.33
N VAL A 465 -46.38 -59.41 15.36
CA VAL A 465 -45.05 -59.32 15.99
C VAL A 465 -43.94 -59.66 14.99
N LEU A 466 -44.15 -60.66 14.14
CA LEU A 466 -43.19 -61.06 13.10
C LEU A 466 -43.02 -60.00 12.01
N ILE A 467 -44.08 -59.31 11.57
CA ILE A 467 -43.99 -58.21 10.59
C ILE A 467 -43.16 -57.04 11.16
N ILE A 468 -43.42 -56.65 12.41
CA ILE A 468 -42.64 -55.61 13.09
C ILE A 468 -41.18 -56.03 13.23
N TRP A 469 -40.94 -57.29 13.62
CA TRP A 469 -39.59 -57.84 13.74
C TRP A 469 -38.83 -57.83 12.40
N LEU A 470 -39.48 -58.23 11.31
CA LEU A 470 -38.85 -58.21 9.98
C LEU A 470 -38.49 -56.80 9.52
N PHE A 471 -39.30 -55.80 9.89
CA PHE A 471 -38.97 -54.41 9.65
C PHE A 471 -37.71 -53.98 10.44
N VAL A 472 -37.57 -54.43 11.69
CA VAL A 472 -36.36 -54.20 12.51
C VAL A 472 -35.14 -54.89 11.89
N VAL A 473 -35.26 -56.15 11.47
CA VAL A 473 -34.17 -56.90 10.81
C VAL A 473 -33.75 -56.23 9.50
N LEU A 474 -34.71 -55.73 8.71
CA LEU A 474 -34.44 -54.97 7.49
C LEU A 474 -33.58 -53.72 7.78
N ILE A 475 -33.94 -52.94 8.81
CA ILE A 475 -33.17 -51.76 9.23
C ILE A 475 -31.76 -52.17 9.66
N ILE A 476 -31.62 -53.21 10.47
CA ILE A 476 -30.31 -53.69 10.94
C ILE A 476 -29.43 -54.11 9.76
N ASN A 477 -29.95 -54.88 8.80
CA ASN A 477 -29.20 -55.31 7.62
C ASN A 477 -28.83 -54.13 6.70
N SER A 478 -29.75 -53.18 6.51
CA SER A 478 -29.50 -51.96 5.75
C SER A 478 -28.42 -51.08 6.40
N SER A 479 -28.47 -50.89 7.72
CA SER A 479 -27.47 -50.12 8.47
C SER A 479 -26.10 -50.80 8.48
N TYR A 480 -26.06 -52.14 8.59
CA TYR A 480 -24.82 -52.91 8.47
C TYR A 480 -24.17 -52.69 7.11
N THR A 481 -24.96 -52.84 6.03
CA THR A 481 -24.48 -52.69 4.66
C THR A 481 -24.00 -51.26 4.38
N ALA A 482 -24.74 -50.24 4.84
CA ALA A 482 -24.35 -48.84 4.69
C ALA A 482 -23.03 -48.52 5.42
N SER A 483 -22.88 -48.96 6.67
CA SER A 483 -21.66 -48.75 7.46
C SER A 483 -20.45 -49.49 6.91
N LEU A 484 -20.63 -50.75 6.47
CA LEU A 484 -19.55 -51.52 5.84
C LEU A 484 -19.10 -50.87 4.54
N THR A 485 -20.03 -50.41 3.71
CA THR A 485 -19.73 -49.71 2.46
C THR A 485 -18.95 -48.43 2.72
N SER A 486 -19.38 -47.60 3.70
CA SER A 486 -18.67 -46.38 4.10
C SER A 486 -17.21 -46.67 4.51
N ILE A 487 -16.99 -47.69 5.35
CA ILE A 487 -15.66 -48.09 5.82
C ILE A 487 -14.77 -48.58 4.66
N LEU A 488 -15.33 -49.29 3.68
CA LEU A 488 -14.59 -49.79 2.52
C LEU A 488 -14.28 -48.68 1.49
N THR A 489 -15.11 -47.65 1.41
CA THR A 489 -14.90 -46.51 0.51
C THR A 489 -13.91 -45.48 1.05
N VAL A 490 -13.77 -45.34 2.38
CA VAL A 490 -12.88 -44.34 3.01
C VAL A 490 -11.55 -44.99 3.39
N GLN A 491 -10.52 -44.80 2.57
CA GLN A 491 -9.14 -45.09 2.97
C GLN A 491 -8.68 -44.04 3.98
N GLN A 492 -8.60 -44.41 5.26
CA GLN A 492 -8.07 -43.52 6.29
C GLN A 492 -6.54 -43.59 6.29
N LEU A 493 -5.93 -42.50 5.82
CA LEU A 493 -4.52 -42.20 6.02
C LEU A 493 -4.33 -41.81 7.49
N SER A 494 -3.52 -42.57 8.23
CA SER A 494 -3.25 -42.28 9.65
C SER A 494 -1.85 -41.70 9.80
N SER A 495 -1.76 -40.50 10.38
CA SER A 495 -0.50 -39.91 10.86
C SER A 495 -0.46 -39.96 12.40
N SER A 496 0.74 -40.11 12.96
CA SER A 496 0.97 -40.03 14.41
C SER A 496 0.72 -38.63 14.96
N ILE A 497 0.95 -37.61 14.13
CA ILE A 497 0.76 -36.19 14.44
C ILE A 497 -0.49 -35.77 13.68
N LYS A 498 -1.49 -35.22 14.37
CA LYS A 498 -2.78 -34.80 13.78
C LYS A 498 -2.85 -33.29 13.50
N GLY A 499 -1.88 -32.53 14.01
CA GLY A 499 -1.71 -31.11 13.76
C GLY A 499 -0.71 -30.48 14.72
N LEU A 500 -0.64 -29.14 14.71
CA LEU A 500 0.28 -28.35 15.52
C LEU A 500 0.14 -28.63 17.02
N ASP A 501 -1.08 -28.67 17.56
CA ASP A 501 -1.31 -28.89 18.99
C ASP A 501 -0.74 -30.23 19.48
N THR A 502 -0.91 -31.30 18.68
CA THR A 502 -0.35 -32.61 19.00
C THR A 502 1.17 -32.63 18.93
N LEU A 503 1.76 -31.81 18.05
CA LEU A 503 3.20 -31.69 17.90
C LEU A 503 3.83 -30.89 19.05
N LEU A 504 3.18 -29.80 19.46
CA LEU A 504 3.63 -28.97 20.58
C LEU A 504 3.50 -29.68 21.92
N ALA A 505 2.47 -30.50 22.10
CA ALA A 505 2.29 -31.33 23.29
C ALA A 505 3.33 -32.47 23.40
N SER A 506 3.95 -32.87 22.30
CA SER A 506 5.05 -33.83 22.28
C SER A 506 6.40 -33.15 22.56
N ASN A 507 7.40 -33.90 23.00
CA ASN A 507 8.80 -33.46 23.08
C ASN A 507 9.63 -33.89 21.86
N ASP A 508 8.97 -34.27 20.77
CA ASP A 508 9.67 -34.81 19.62
C ASP A 508 10.41 -33.70 18.82
N PRO A 509 11.50 -34.06 18.10
CA PRO A 509 12.22 -33.13 17.23
C PRO A 509 11.38 -32.64 16.06
N ILE A 510 11.53 -31.36 15.72
CA ILE A 510 10.81 -30.66 14.66
C ILE A 510 11.82 -30.15 13.63
N GLY A 511 11.63 -30.52 12.37
CA GLY A 511 12.43 -30.01 11.26
C GLY A 511 11.92 -28.65 10.78
N TYR A 512 12.83 -27.79 10.33
CA TYR A 512 12.49 -26.51 9.69
C TYR A 512 13.53 -26.13 8.62
N GLN A 513 13.14 -25.27 7.68
CA GLN A 513 14.09 -24.78 6.66
C GLN A 513 15.14 -23.87 7.27
N GLN A 514 16.41 -24.18 7.06
CA GLN A 514 17.49 -23.27 7.42
C GLN A 514 17.37 -21.95 6.64
N GLY A 515 17.38 -20.82 7.37
CA GLY A 515 17.25 -19.48 6.79
C GLY A 515 15.82 -18.94 6.74
N SER A 516 14.79 -19.79 6.93
CA SER A 516 13.39 -19.37 7.00
C SER A 516 13.06 -18.68 8.33
N PHE A 517 12.02 -17.84 8.32
CA PHE A 517 11.44 -17.24 9.52
C PHE A 517 10.73 -18.27 10.42
N ALA A 518 10.49 -19.49 9.93
CA ALA A 518 9.90 -20.59 10.70
C ALA A 518 10.62 -20.81 12.04
N ARG A 519 11.97 -20.72 12.06
CA ARG A 519 12.75 -20.85 13.31
C ARG A 519 12.32 -19.83 14.37
N SER A 520 12.35 -18.53 14.02
CA SER A 520 11.97 -17.45 14.93
C SER A 520 10.51 -17.55 15.34
N TYR A 521 9.62 -17.97 14.44
CA TYR A 521 8.22 -18.17 14.78
C TYR A 521 8.03 -19.29 15.82
N LEU A 522 8.70 -20.42 15.64
CA LEU A 522 8.63 -21.54 16.59
C LEU A 522 9.22 -21.18 17.96
N THR A 523 10.33 -20.45 18.01
CA THR A 523 10.98 -20.06 19.27
C THR A 523 10.27 -18.91 19.97
N ASP A 524 9.91 -17.86 19.24
CA ASP A 524 9.51 -16.58 19.83
C ASP A 524 8.00 -16.51 20.06
N GLU A 525 7.19 -17.07 19.14
CA GLU A 525 5.72 -17.03 19.21
C GLU A 525 5.13 -18.30 19.82
N LEU A 526 5.68 -19.48 19.49
CA LEU A 526 5.19 -20.77 20.01
C LEU A 526 5.99 -21.31 21.20
N ASN A 527 7.06 -20.62 21.61
CA ASN A 527 7.89 -20.96 22.77
C ASN A 527 8.41 -22.42 22.74
N VAL A 528 8.77 -22.91 21.55
CA VAL A 528 9.39 -24.23 21.35
C VAL A 528 10.87 -24.14 21.71
N ASP A 529 11.34 -25.09 22.53
CA ASP A 529 12.74 -25.16 22.93
C ASP A 529 13.67 -25.37 21.71
N GLU A 530 14.74 -24.58 21.62
CA GLU A 530 15.69 -24.66 20.50
C GLU A 530 16.33 -26.04 20.34
N SER A 531 16.47 -26.82 21.42
CA SER A 531 17.03 -28.18 21.37
C SER A 531 16.19 -29.16 20.55
N ARG A 532 14.90 -28.87 20.33
CA ARG A 532 14.00 -29.67 19.51
C ARG A 532 14.08 -29.33 18.02
N LEU A 533 14.67 -28.21 17.66
CA LEU A 533 14.63 -27.69 16.30
C LEU A 533 15.81 -28.20 15.47
N VAL A 534 15.50 -28.94 14.39
CA VAL A 534 16.50 -29.52 13.49
C VAL A 534 16.52 -28.73 12.17
N PRO A 535 17.62 -28.03 11.85
CA PRO A 535 17.74 -27.29 10.60
C PRO A 535 17.90 -28.25 9.42
N LEU A 536 17.12 -28.04 8.37
CA LEU A 536 17.14 -28.81 7.12
C LEU A 536 17.42 -27.87 5.95
N ILE A 537 18.24 -28.30 4.99
CA ILE A 537 18.68 -27.43 3.89
C ILE A 537 18.00 -27.84 2.59
N MET A 538 18.13 -29.10 2.19
CA MET A 538 17.59 -29.60 0.93
C MET A 538 16.24 -30.29 1.13
N PRO A 539 15.35 -30.31 0.11
CA PRO A 539 14.09 -31.06 0.19
C PRO A 539 14.32 -32.56 0.46
N ASP A 540 15.44 -33.12 0.03
CA ASP A 540 15.80 -34.51 0.31
C ASP A 540 16.12 -34.75 1.80
N ASP A 541 16.65 -33.74 2.49
CA ASP A 541 16.88 -33.82 3.94
C ASP A 541 15.55 -33.94 4.69
N TYR A 542 14.49 -33.31 4.17
CA TYR A 542 13.15 -33.37 4.76
C TYR A 542 12.61 -34.79 4.67
N ALA A 543 12.68 -35.37 3.46
CA ALA A 543 12.23 -36.73 3.23
C ALA A 543 13.00 -37.75 4.08
N LYS A 544 14.32 -37.57 4.19
CA LYS A 544 15.17 -38.43 5.02
C LYS A 544 14.81 -38.32 6.50
N ALA A 545 14.75 -37.10 7.03
CA ALA A 545 14.46 -36.85 8.44
C ALA A 545 13.05 -37.36 8.84
N LEU A 546 12.05 -37.17 7.98
CA LEU A 546 10.68 -37.68 8.21
C LEU A 546 10.60 -39.22 8.13
N LYS A 547 11.41 -39.86 7.27
CA LYS A 547 11.47 -41.33 7.16
C LYS A 547 12.18 -41.98 8.34
N ASP A 548 13.26 -41.37 8.81
CA ASP A 548 13.99 -41.86 9.98
C ASP A 548 13.12 -41.78 11.23
N GLY A 549 12.38 -40.67 11.39
CA GLY A 549 11.47 -40.43 12.49
C GLY A 549 12.18 -40.08 13.81
N PRO A 550 11.44 -39.64 14.84
CA PRO A 550 12.01 -39.03 16.05
C PRO A 550 12.89 -40.00 16.86
N HIS A 551 12.60 -41.31 16.80
CA HIS A 551 13.33 -42.33 17.55
C HIS A 551 14.64 -42.80 16.89
N ARG A 552 14.90 -42.45 15.63
CA ARG A 552 16.12 -42.87 14.89
C ARG A 552 16.98 -41.69 14.46
N GLY A 553 16.88 -40.56 15.16
CA GLY A 553 17.64 -39.34 14.87
C GLY A 553 17.05 -38.48 13.74
N GLY A 554 15.83 -38.78 13.31
CA GLY A 554 15.04 -37.94 12.41
C GLY A 554 14.09 -37.00 13.17
N VAL A 555 13.07 -36.51 12.48
CA VAL A 555 12.07 -35.58 13.03
C VAL A 555 10.68 -36.20 13.03
N ALA A 556 9.82 -35.75 13.94
CA ALA A 556 8.42 -36.14 13.97
C ALA A 556 7.62 -35.47 12.84
N ALA A 557 7.87 -34.18 12.63
CA ALA A 557 7.28 -33.39 11.56
C ALA A 557 8.26 -32.31 11.09
N VAL A 558 8.00 -31.77 9.90
CA VAL A 558 8.65 -30.58 9.37
C VAL A 558 7.64 -29.44 9.33
N ILE A 559 8.04 -28.25 9.80
CA ILE A 559 7.26 -27.02 9.69
C ILE A 559 7.95 -26.10 8.71
N ASP A 560 7.24 -25.76 7.63
CA ASP A 560 7.76 -24.90 6.57
C ASP A 560 6.61 -24.18 5.86
N GLU A 561 6.95 -23.26 4.96
CA GLU A 561 6.00 -22.48 4.17
C GLU A 561 5.23 -23.37 3.18
N GLY A 562 3.91 -23.19 3.13
CA GLY A 562 3.00 -24.01 2.33
C GLY A 562 3.41 -24.14 0.86
N ALA A 563 3.84 -23.04 0.24
CA ALA A 563 4.29 -23.04 -1.15
C ALA A 563 5.48 -23.98 -1.42
N TYR A 564 6.44 -24.09 -0.50
CA TYR A 564 7.55 -25.05 -0.61
C TYR A 564 7.10 -26.48 -0.37
N ILE A 565 6.19 -26.67 0.57
CA ILE A 565 5.66 -27.99 0.90
C ILE A 565 4.80 -28.55 -0.23
N GLU A 566 3.97 -27.75 -0.89
CA GLU A 566 3.21 -28.18 -2.07
C GLU A 566 4.15 -28.68 -3.17
N LEU A 567 5.25 -27.94 -3.43
CA LEU A 567 6.28 -28.37 -4.37
C LEU A 567 6.97 -29.67 -3.91
N PHE A 568 7.32 -29.80 -2.64
CA PHE A 568 7.90 -31.01 -2.06
C PHE A 568 6.96 -32.23 -2.21
N LEU A 569 5.66 -32.06 -1.94
CA LEU A 569 4.65 -33.13 -2.00
C LEU A 569 4.27 -33.50 -3.42
N SER A 570 4.44 -32.60 -4.40
CA SER A 570 4.14 -32.87 -5.82
C SER A 570 4.88 -34.09 -6.38
N SER A 571 6.05 -34.44 -5.81
CA SER A 571 6.88 -35.58 -6.19
C SER A 571 6.95 -36.69 -5.14
N ARG A 572 6.26 -36.53 -3.98
CA ARG A 572 6.43 -37.41 -2.81
C ARG A 572 5.10 -37.73 -2.11
N CYS A 573 4.59 -38.94 -2.32
CA CYS A 573 3.31 -39.40 -1.76
C CYS A 573 3.40 -40.01 -0.34
N ASP A 574 4.62 -40.17 0.21
CA ASP A 574 4.84 -40.78 1.54
C ASP A 574 4.45 -39.84 2.71
N PHE A 575 4.17 -38.57 2.41
CA PHE A 575 3.97 -37.50 3.38
C PHE A 575 2.69 -36.73 3.04
N SER A 576 2.12 -36.07 4.04
CA SER A 576 1.01 -35.13 3.81
C SER A 576 1.13 -33.94 4.76
N ILE A 577 0.45 -32.86 4.37
CA ILE A 577 0.12 -31.77 5.30
C ILE A 577 -0.87 -32.33 6.33
N VAL A 578 -0.67 -31.99 7.60
CA VAL A 578 -1.49 -32.47 8.70
C VAL A 578 -1.87 -31.32 9.63
N GLY A 579 -3.13 -31.32 10.08
CA GLY A 579 -3.73 -30.20 10.80
C GLY A 579 -4.50 -29.28 9.85
N GLN A 580 -5.37 -28.45 10.40
CA GLN A 580 -6.02 -27.38 9.63
C GLN A 580 -4.99 -26.27 9.44
N ASP A 581 -4.90 -25.72 8.22
CA ASP A 581 -4.09 -24.52 7.95
C ASP A 581 -4.39 -23.49 9.03
N SER A 582 -3.37 -23.08 9.78
CA SER A 582 -3.52 -21.99 10.75
C SER A 582 -4.09 -20.78 10.00
N PRO A 583 -5.35 -20.37 10.21
CA PRO A 583 -5.90 -19.21 9.54
C PRO A 583 -5.51 -18.01 10.39
N LYS A 584 -4.23 -17.66 10.38
CA LYS A 584 -3.79 -16.33 10.75
C LYS A 584 -2.98 -15.81 9.57
N PRO A 585 -3.61 -15.10 8.63
CA PRO A 585 -2.87 -14.37 7.62
C PRO A 585 -1.88 -13.45 8.32
N VAL A 586 -0.63 -13.42 7.83
CA VAL A 586 0.49 -12.64 8.37
C VAL A 586 0.29 -11.11 8.15
N GLY A 587 -0.96 -10.67 7.91
CA GLY A 587 -1.34 -9.28 7.69
C GLY A 587 -1.92 -8.56 8.92
N ASP A 588 -2.22 -9.28 10.01
CA ASP A 588 -2.84 -8.70 11.22
C ASP A 588 -1.92 -8.76 12.46
N LEU A 589 -0.62 -8.47 12.30
CA LEU A 589 0.34 -8.23 13.38
C LEU A 589 1.19 -6.95 13.18
#